data_AF-A0AAQ1SN30-F1
#
_entry.id   AF-A0AAQ1SN30-F1
#
_cell.length_a   1.000
_cell.length_b   1.000
_cell.length_c   1.000
_cell.angle_alpha   90.00
_cell.angle_beta   90.00
_cell.angle_gamma   90.00
#
_symmetry.space_group_name_H-M   'P 1'
#
loop_
_entity.id
_entity.type
_entity.pdbx_description
1 polymer ?
#
loop_
_entity_poly.entity_id
_entity_poly.type
_entity_poly.pdbx_seq_one_letter_code
_entity_poly.pdbx_strand_id
1 'polypeptide(L)'
;MLNEVKFFSLQKILKIFFQIIFAFLLFSCGLKPVPPPEGKFCDVWHKPIECIELDFRKGIGNLGQGIFPMRMKSIVLYNIEIENRQNVSVEVLHEHRVRITFPGKEPRLYLKIKDKQDRAKRWEKAKEEWNEFFKSNDTP
;
A
#
# COMPACT_ATOMS: atom_id res chain seq x y z
N MET A 1 -13.99 -52.77 32.19
CA MET A 1 -12.76 -52.12 31.65
C MET A 1 -12.91 -51.57 30.23
N LEU A 2 -14.12 -51.45 29.64
CA LEU A 2 -14.30 -50.94 28.27
C LEU A 2 -14.49 -49.41 28.16
N ASN A 3 -14.84 -48.73 29.26
CA ASN A 3 -15.18 -47.29 29.27
C ASN A 3 -13.95 -46.37 29.36
N GLU A 4 -12.88 -46.78 30.04
CA GLU A 4 -11.69 -45.94 30.20
C GLU A 4 -10.91 -45.76 28.89
N VAL A 5 -10.86 -46.81 28.05
CA VAL A 5 -10.16 -46.79 26.76
C VAL A 5 -10.82 -45.80 25.78
N LYS A 6 -12.16 -45.68 25.81
CA LYS A 6 -12.91 -44.72 24.99
C LYS A 6 -12.66 -43.27 25.41
N PHE A 7 -12.54 -43.02 26.71
CA PHE A 7 -12.29 -41.67 27.24
C PHE A 7 -10.88 -41.16 26.90
N PHE A 8 -9.89 -42.05 27.00
CA PHE A 8 -8.50 -41.74 26.64
C PHE A 8 -8.32 -41.46 25.14
N SER A 9 -9.03 -42.21 24.30
CA SER A 9 -9.04 -42.01 22.84
C SER A 9 -9.70 -40.68 22.46
N LEU A 10 -10.83 -40.33 23.07
CA LEU A 10 -11.56 -39.09 22.79
C LEU A 10 -10.76 -37.83 23.16
N GLN A 11 -10.07 -37.83 24.31
CA GLN A 11 -9.22 -36.72 24.72
C GLN A 11 -8.03 -36.50 23.77
N LYS A 12 -7.48 -37.58 23.21
CA LYS A 12 -6.35 -37.52 22.27
C LYS A 12 -6.79 -36.93 20.92
N ILE A 13 -7.95 -37.31 20.43
CA ILE A 13 -8.55 -36.76 19.20
C ILE A 13 -8.89 -35.27 19.38
N LEU A 14 -9.44 -34.89 20.54
CA LEU A 14 -9.78 -33.49 20.84
C LEU A 14 -8.54 -32.59 20.87
N LYS A 15 -7.43 -33.06 21.45
CA LYS A 15 -6.16 -32.34 21.47
C LYS A 15 -5.58 -32.15 20.07
N ILE A 16 -5.60 -33.20 19.25
CA ILE A 16 -5.12 -33.14 17.86
C ILE A 16 -5.97 -32.14 17.04
N PHE A 17 -7.29 -32.18 17.21
CA PHE A 17 -8.20 -31.26 16.53
C PHE A 17 -7.94 -29.80 16.92
N PHE A 18 -7.74 -29.52 18.22
CA PHE A 18 -7.36 -28.18 18.70
C PHE A 18 -6.02 -27.70 18.13
N GLN A 19 -5.05 -28.61 18.01
CA GLN A 19 -3.72 -28.31 17.49
C GLN A 19 -3.75 -28.01 15.98
N ILE A 20 -4.60 -28.70 15.22
CA ILE A 20 -4.82 -28.45 13.79
C ILE A 20 -5.53 -27.10 13.57
N ILE A 21 -6.58 -26.79 14.33
CA ILE A 21 -7.28 -25.50 14.23
C ILE A 21 -6.34 -24.33 14.56
N PHE A 22 -5.51 -24.48 15.60
CA PHE A 22 -4.54 -23.46 15.97
C PHE A 22 -3.49 -23.22 14.87
N ALA A 23 -3.07 -24.28 14.17
CA ALA A 23 -2.17 -24.14 13.03
C ALA A 23 -2.83 -23.40 11.85
N PHE A 24 -4.11 -23.67 11.54
CA PHE A 24 -4.82 -22.96 10.47
C PHE A 24 -5.05 -21.47 10.79
N LEU A 25 -5.20 -21.09 12.06
CA LEU A 25 -5.33 -19.70 12.49
C LEU A 25 -4.02 -18.89 12.34
N LEU A 26 -2.85 -19.54 12.38
CA LEU A 26 -1.55 -18.87 12.25
C LEU A 26 -1.15 -18.61 10.79
N PHE A 27 -1.75 -19.32 9.82
CA PHE A 27 -1.38 -19.24 8.40
C PHE A 27 -2.35 -18.46 7.53
N SER A 28 -3.39 -17.84 8.08
CA SER A 28 -4.25 -16.91 7.34
C SER A 28 -3.56 -15.55 7.14
N CYS A 29 -2.37 -15.56 6.57
CA CYS A 29 -1.71 -14.36 6.06
C CYS A 29 -2.34 -14.05 4.69
N GLY A 30 -3.49 -13.37 4.70
CA GLY A 30 -4.17 -12.95 3.48
C GLY A 30 -3.27 -12.08 2.61
N LEU A 31 -3.48 -12.13 1.29
CA LEU A 31 -2.74 -11.30 0.33
C LEU A 31 -2.88 -9.83 0.73
N LYS A 32 -1.79 -9.24 1.24
CA LYS A 32 -1.78 -7.83 1.63
C LYS A 32 -1.90 -6.98 0.35
N PRO A 33 -2.89 -6.08 0.27
CA PRO A 33 -3.09 -5.27 -0.93
C PRO A 33 -1.85 -4.40 -1.16
N VAL A 34 -1.36 -4.38 -2.41
CA VAL A 34 -0.13 -3.68 -2.78
C VAL A 34 -0.41 -2.18 -2.82
N PRO A 35 0.28 -1.35 -2.01
CA PRO A 35 0.05 0.08 -2.00
C PRO A 35 0.39 0.74 -3.35
N PRO A 36 -0.25 1.88 -3.67
CA PRO A 36 0.06 2.64 -4.87
C PRO A 36 1.55 3.02 -4.93
N PRO A 37 2.09 3.30 -6.13
CA PRO A 37 3.46 3.78 -6.26
C PRO A 37 3.58 5.25 -5.82
N GLU A 38 4.80 5.65 -5.46
CA GLU A 38 5.14 7.05 -5.19
C GLU A 38 4.83 7.97 -6.38
N GLY A 39 4.59 9.25 -6.13
CA GLY A 39 4.33 10.23 -7.17
C GLY A 39 4.28 11.67 -6.69
N LYS A 40 4.48 12.58 -7.64
CA LYS A 40 4.26 14.01 -7.47
C LYS A 40 2.86 14.38 -7.93
N PHE A 41 2.09 15.03 -7.06
CA PHE A 41 0.70 15.38 -7.28
C PHE A 41 0.53 16.89 -7.17
N CYS A 42 -0.13 17.51 -8.15
CA CYS A 42 -0.32 18.97 -8.17
C CYS A 42 -1.81 19.34 -8.28
N ASP A 43 -2.21 20.38 -7.55
CA ASP A 43 -3.51 21.03 -7.73
C ASP A 43 -3.41 21.99 -8.92
N VAL A 44 -3.96 21.56 -10.05
CA VAL A 44 -3.95 22.32 -11.32
C VAL A 44 -5.14 23.29 -11.39
N TRP A 45 -6.11 23.18 -10.48
CA TRP A 45 -7.34 23.95 -10.50
C TRP A 45 -7.15 25.30 -9.82
N HIS A 46 -6.39 25.34 -8.72
CA HIS A 46 -6.16 26.55 -7.95
C HIS A 46 -4.81 27.20 -8.29
N LYS A 47 -4.75 28.53 -8.20
CA LYS A 47 -3.52 29.33 -8.33
C LYS A 47 -3.16 29.92 -6.95
N PRO A 48 -1.88 29.85 -6.51
CA PRO A 48 -0.74 29.23 -7.20
C PRO A 48 -0.84 27.70 -7.26
N ILE A 49 -0.19 27.10 -8.26
CA ILE A 49 -0.15 25.63 -8.40
C ILE A 49 0.64 25.07 -7.21
N GLU A 50 -0.05 24.31 -6.35
CA GLU A 50 0.55 23.63 -5.21
C GLU A 50 0.84 22.18 -5.59
N CYS A 51 2.11 21.78 -5.47
CA CYS A 51 2.55 20.41 -5.72
C CYS A 51 3.06 19.77 -4.43
N ILE A 52 2.73 18.50 -4.25
CA ILE A 52 3.16 17.67 -3.13
C ILE A 52 3.72 16.35 -3.64
N GLU A 53 4.49 15.65 -2.81
CA GLU A 53 5.08 14.36 -3.15
C GLU A 53 4.62 13.31 -2.13
N LEU A 54 4.04 12.22 -2.62
CA LEU A 54 3.50 11.16 -1.79
C LEU A 54 4.18 9.84 -2.13
N ASP A 55 4.74 9.18 -1.13
CA ASP A 55 5.28 7.83 -1.21
C ASP A 55 4.43 6.89 -0.34
N PHE A 56 3.47 6.22 -0.97
CA PHE A 56 2.57 5.27 -0.30
C PHE A 56 3.27 3.97 0.10
N ARG A 57 4.44 3.65 -0.47
CA ARG A 57 5.19 2.43 -0.15
C ARG A 57 6.07 2.63 1.07
N LYS A 58 6.74 3.79 1.14
CA LYS A 58 7.53 4.17 2.32
C LYS A 58 6.65 4.77 3.43
N GLY A 59 5.40 5.13 3.12
CA GLY A 59 4.48 5.72 4.09
C GLY A 59 4.92 7.13 4.49
N ILE A 60 5.29 7.94 3.50
CA ILE A 60 5.83 9.29 3.71
C ILE A 60 5.13 10.26 2.75
N GLY A 61 4.76 11.44 3.25
CA GLY A 61 4.19 12.52 2.44
C GLY A 61 4.93 13.84 2.66
N ASN A 62 5.39 14.46 1.58
CA ASN A 62 5.94 15.80 1.59
C ASN A 62 4.87 16.79 1.13
N LEU A 63 4.36 17.58 2.06
CA LEU A 63 3.26 18.53 1.83
C LEU A 63 3.75 19.94 1.45
N GLY A 64 5.00 20.07 1.01
CA GLY A 64 5.65 21.35 0.69
C GLY A 64 6.17 22.10 1.93
N GLN A 65 5.59 21.84 3.11
CA GLN A 65 6.00 22.38 4.40
C GLN A 65 7.02 21.48 5.13
N GLY A 66 7.24 20.26 4.64
CA GLY A 66 8.06 19.26 5.30
C GLY A 66 7.64 17.84 4.97
N ILE A 67 8.44 16.89 5.42
CA ILE A 67 8.25 15.45 5.24
C ILE A 67 7.57 14.89 6.49
N PHE A 68 6.40 14.28 6.31
CA PHE A 68 5.58 13.75 7.41
C PHE A 68 5.28 12.26 7.21
N PRO A 69 5.18 11.48 8.31
CA PRO A 69 4.79 10.09 8.24
C PRO A 69 3.31 9.95 7.84
N MET A 70 3.05 9.00 6.94
CA MET A 70 1.72 8.70 6.41
C MET A 70 1.27 7.32 6.89
N ARG A 71 0.16 7.27 7.61
CA ARG A 71 -0.47 6.05 8.11
C ARG A 71 -1.56 5.58 7.17
N MET A 72 -1.45 4.34 6.67
CA MET A 72 -2.47 3.70 5.85
C MET A 72 -3.65 3.27 6.72
N LYS A 73 -4.87 3.72 6.38
CA LYS A 73 -6.13 3.18 6.91
C LYS A 73 -6.69 2.10 5.99
N SER A 74 -6.63 2.33 4.69
CA SER A 74 -6.92 1.35 3.64
C SER A 74 -6.05 1.64 2.42
N ILE A 75 -6.08 0.78 1.39
CA ILE A 75 -5.33 1.02 0.15
C ILE A 75 -5.71 2.33 -0.56
N VAL A 76 -6.88 2.89 -0.25
CA VAL A 76 -7.39 4.14 -0.83
C VAL A 76 -7.42 5.29 0.17
N LEU A 77 -7.17 5.06 1.47
CA LEU A 77 -7.26 6.09 2.50
C LEU A 77 -6.02 6.11 3.39
N TYR A 78 -5.41 7.28 3.48
CA TYR A 78 -4.21 7.53 4.25
C TYR A 78 -4.39 8.78 5.10
N ASN A 79 -3.71 8.81 6.25
CA ASN A 79 -3.68 9.94 7.14
C ASN A 79 -2.23 10.41 7.31
N ILE A 80 -2.00 11.72 7.23
CA ILE A 80 -0.72 12.34 7.53
C ILE A 80 -0.89 13.17 8.80
N GLU A 81 -0.04 12.93 9.79
CA GLU A 81 -0.04 13.67 11.05
C GLU A 81 0.95 14.82 10.94
N ILE A 82 0.44 16.06 10.98
CA ILE A 82 1.24 17.30 10.96
C ILE A 82 1.46 17.79 12.40
N GLU A 83 2.45 18.66 12.60
CA GLU A 83 2.64 19.43 13.84
C GLU A 83 1.31 20.01 14.35
N ASN A 84 1.07 19.88 15.66
CA ASN A 84 -0.21 20.13 16.36
C ASN A 84 -1.30 19.05 16.28
N ARG A 85 -0.95 17.77 16.01
CA ARG A 85 -1.89 16.62 15.97
C ARG A 85 -3.02 16.78 14.94
N GLN A 86 -2.82 17.64 13.96
CA GLN A 86 -3.77 17.85 12.90
C GLN A 86 -3.59 16.76 11.84
N ASN A 87 -4.70 16.12 11.47
CA ASN A 87 -4.69 15.03 10.50
C ASN A 87 -5.09 15.55 9.12
N VAL A 88 -4.20 15.41 8.15
CA VAL A 88 -4.53 15.55 6.73
C VAL A 88 -4.98 14.19 6.22
N SER A 89 -6.15 14.13 5.60
CA SER A 89 -6.62 12.90 4.95
C SER A 89 -6.26 12.91 3.47
N VAL A 90 -5.70 11.82 2.99
CA VAL A 90 -5.36 11.58 1.59
C VAL A 90 -6.19 10.40 1.09
N GLU A 91 -7.08 10.68 0.15
CA GLU A 91 -7.90 9.70 -0.56
C GLU A 91 -7.30 9.45 -1.94
N VAL A 92 -6.94 8.21 -2.23
CA VAL A 92 -6.46 7.78 -3.54
C VAL A 92 -7.66 7.44 -4.41
N LEU A 93 -7.81 8.19 -5.50
CA LEU A 93 -8.89 8.03 -6.47
C LEU A 93 -8.38 7.27 -7.70
N HIS A 94 -9.32 6.96 -8.59
CA HIS A 94 -9.01 6.36 -9.90
C HIS A 94 -8.14 7.29 -10.75
N GLU A 95 -7.44 6.71 -11.73
CA GLU A 95 -6.65 7.44 -12.74
C GLU A 95 -5.51 8.31 -12.18
N HIS A 96 -4.81 7.84 -11.14
CA HIS A 96 -3.68 8.55 -10.53
C HIS A 96 -4.05 9.93 -9.97
N ARG A 97 -5.27 10.07 -9.44
CA ARG A 97 -5.73 11.28 -8.76
C ARG A 97 -5.73 11.05 -7.27
N VAL A 98 -5.52 12.11 -6.50
CA VAL A 98 -5.66 12.07 -5.04
C VAL A 98 -6.50 13.26 -4.59
N ARG A 99 -7.35 13.05 -3.60
CA ARG A 99 -8.08 14.11 -2.92
C ARG A 99 -7.48 14.29 -1.53
N ILE A 100 -7.17 15.52 -1.17
CA ILE A 100 -6.47 15.86 0.06
C ILE A 100 -7.28 16.87 0.83
N THR A 101 -7.61 16.52 2.05
CA THR A 101 -8.39 17.38 2.95
C THR A 101 -7.46 17.85 4.05
N PHE A 102 -7.16 19.14 4.03
CA PHE A 102 -6.47 19.79 5.13
C PHE A 102 -7.46 20.13 6.25
N PRO A 103 -7.02 20.11 7.51
CA PRO A 103 -7.84 20.50 8.66
C PRO A 103 -8.54 21.85 8.43
N GLY A 104 -9.86 21.88 8.58
CA GLY A 104 -10.66 23.09 8.44
C GLY A 104 -10.76 23.66 7.01
N LYS A 105 -10.26 22.95 6.00
CA LYS A 105 -10.35 23.35 4.59
C LYS A 105 -11.17 22.33 3.81
N GLU A 106 -11.73 22.78 2.69
CA GLU A 106 -12.39 21.88 1.75
C GLU A 106 -11.40 20.90 1.10
N PRO A 107 -11.83 19.68 0.76
CA PRO A 107 -10.99 18.72 0.06
C PRO A 107 -10.58 19.23 -1.34
N ARG A 108 -9.28 19.21 -1.62
CA ARG A 108 -8.73 19.61 -2.93
C ARG A 108 -8.31 18.40 -3.75
N LEU A 109 -8.45 18.49 -5.07
CA LEU A 109 -8.07 17.44 -6.00
C LEU A 109 -6.67 17.71 -6.56
N TYR A 110 -5.79 16.72 -6.48
CA TYR A 110 -4.45 16.77 -7.04
C TYR A 110 -4.29 15.67 -8.08
N LEU A 111 -3.63 16.02 -9.18
CA LEU A 111 -3.32 15.10 -10.28
C LEU A 111 -1.86 14.68 -10.23
N LYS A 112 -1.60 13.39 -10.45
CA LYS A 112 -0.23 12.90 -10.63
C LYS A 112 0.36 13.50 -11.90
N ILE A 113 1.46 14.24 -11.77
CA ILE A 113 2.24 14.72 -12.91
C ILE A 113 3.19 13.60 -13.34
N LYS A 114 3.28 13.36 -14.65
CA LYS A 114 4.29 12.47 -15.24
C LYS A 114 5.61 13.24 -15.28
N ASP A 115 6.55 12.90 -14.40
CA ASP A 115 7.89 13.49 -14.47
C ASP A 115 8.63 12.98 -15.73
N LYS A 116 9.42 13.85 -16.36
CA LYS A 116 10.25 13.50 -17.53
C LYS A 116 11.28 12.43 -17.15
N GLN A 117 11.82 12.49 -15.94
CA GLN A 117 12.77 11.49 -15.44
C GLN A 117 12.12 10.12 -15.25
N ASP A 118 10.87 10.10 -14.81
CA ASP A 118 10.06 8.90 -14.63
C ASP A 118 9.81 8.15 -15.95
N ARG A 119 9.67 8.90 -17.06
CA ARG A 119 9.55 8.32 -18.40
C ARG A 119 10.87 7.67 -18.83
N ALA A 120 12.00 8.33 -18.61
CA ALA A 120 13.32 7.78 -18.94
C ALA A 120 13.61 6.51 -18.14
N LYS A 121 13.34 6.51 -16.82
CA LYS A 121 13.53 5.33 -15.97
C LYS A 121 12.65 4.15 -16.37
N ARG A 122 11.39 4.39 -16.75
CA ARG A 122 10.51 3.32 -17.27
C ARG A 122 10.99 2.80 -18.63
N TRP A 123 11.55 3.66 -19.47
CA TRP A 123 12.09 3.26 -20.76
C TRP A 123 13.31 2.35 -20.62
N GLU A 124 14.28 2.73 -19.77
CA GLU A 124 15.47 1.90 -19.51
C GLU A 124 15.07 0.54 -18.93
N LYS A 125 14.15 0.52 -17.96
CA LYS A 125 13.64 -0.73 -17.41
C LYS A 125 12.95 -1.61 -18.47
N ALA A 126 12.10 -1.03 -19.31
CA ALA A 126 11.44 -1.76 -20.38
C ALA A 126 12.46 -2.30 -21.42
N LYS A 127 13.53 -1.56 -21.67
CA LYS A 127 14.64 -1.99 -22.53
C LYS A 127 15.41 -3.15 -21.92
N GLU A 128 15.66 -3.13 -20.62
CA GLU A 128 16.28 -4.25 -19.89
C GLU A 128 15.40 -5.51 -19.96
N GLU A 129 14.12 -5.40 -19.61
CA GLU A 129 13.16 -6.52 -19.67
C GLU A 129 13.02 -7.08 -21.10
N TRP A 130 13.01 -6.20 -22.10
CA TRP A 130 13.01 -6.59 -23.51
C TRP A 130 14.26 -7.39 -23.87
N ASN A 131 15.45 -6.88 -23.50
CA ASN A 131 16.70 -7.57 -23.78
C ASN A 131 16.82 -8.92 -23.06
N GLU A 132 16.30 -9.04 -21.85
CA GLU A 132 16.23 -10.31 -21.12
C GLU A 132 15.32 -11.32 -21.81
N PHE A 133 14.13 -10.90 -22.26
CA PHE A 133 13.18 -11.76 -22.97
C PHE A 133 13.77 -12.39 -24.24
N PHE A 134 14.54 -11.61 -25.03
CA PHE A 134 15.18 -12.15 -26.23
C PHE A 134 16.39 -13.02 -25.91
N LYS A 135 17.18 -12.69 -24.87
CA LYS A 135 18.27 -13.57 -24.42
C LYS A 135 17.78 -14.94 -23.93
N SER A 136 16.60 -15.02 -23.30
CA SER A 136 16.02 -16.30 -22.87
C SER A 136 15.45 -17.15 -24.01
N ASN A 137 15.12 -16.54 -25.16
CA ASN A 137 14.60 -17.24 -26.33
C ASN A 137 15.71 -17.72 -27.29
N ASP A 138 16.94 -17.25 -27.09
CA ASP A 138 18.13 -17.64 -27.87
C ASP A 138 18.92 -18.81 -27.25
N THR A 139 18.48 -19.34 -26.09
CA THR A 139 18.98 -20.63 -25.57
C THR A 139 18.13 -21.79 -26.12
N PRO A 140 18.71 -22.72 -26.90
CA PRO A 140 17.99 -23.86 -27.49
C PRO A 140 17.48 -24.88 -26.46
#